data_AF-A0A4P9XPT1-F1
#
_entry.id   AF-A0A4P9XPT1-F1
#
_cell.length_a   1.000
_cell.length_b   1.000
_cell.length_c   1.000
_cell.angle_alpha   90.00
_cell.angle_beta   90.00
_cell.angle_gamma   90.00
#
_symmetry.space_group_name_H-M   'P 1'
#
loop_
_entity.id
_entity.type
_entity.pdbx_description
1 polymer ?
#
loop_
_entity_poly.entity_id
_entity_poly.type
_entity_poly.pdbx_seq_one_letter_code
_entity_poly.pdbx_strand_id
1 'polypeptide(L)'
;MTQVESHMLRERKQPKEEDSAQRLSGDDGEASTIHEDAPFIAAVKAPVLYRDCFVSLTAAELTIYSYYFPGFRRKIPVHQILRAATMRELGLNWWHTKTNGIGLDPQTWWALDWRRNVPGLEPHKHVVIFVRDECMRKGFSVEDRPRFLAALLPLLPPADETEPTAHRAT
;
A
#
# COMPACT_ATOMS: atom_id res chain seq x y z
N MET A 1 -22.69 -32.50 35.80
CA MET A 1 -23.00 -33.66 34.96
C MET A 1 -24.17 -33.31 34.06
N THR A 2 -23.92 -32.86 32.83
CA THR A 2 -24.72 -33.25 31.64
C THR A 2 -23.86 -33.01 30.40
N GLN A 3 -23.43 -34.12 29.80
CA GLN A 3 -22.87 -34.26 28.47
C GLN A 3 -23.96 -33.95 27.44
N VAL A 4 -23.66 -33.19 26.39
CA VAL A 4 -24.33 -33.35 25.09
C VAL A 4 -23.29 -33.18 23.99
N GLU A 5 -22.81 -34.30 23.48
CA GLU A 5 -22.20 -34.43 22.15
C GLU A 5 -23.28 -34.22 21.08
N SER A 6 -22.94 -33.55 19.98
CA SER A 6 -23.59 -33.76 18.68
C SER A 6 -22.68 -33.31 17.55
N HIS A 7 -21.95 -34.29 17.03
CA HIS A 7 -21.87 -34.66 15.61
C HIS A 7 -22.49 -33.68 14.60
N MET A 8 -21.72 -33.25 13.59
CA MET A 8 -21.90 -33.73 12.21
C MET A 8 -20.86 -33.11 11.26
N LEU A 9 -20.19 -34.02 10.56
CA LEU A 9 -19.28 -33.79 9.43
C LEU A 9 -19.94 -32.88 8.38
N ARG A 10 -19.23 -31.84 7.95
CA ARG A 10 -19.52 -31.18 6.67
C ARG A 10 -18.57 -31.70 5.59
N GLU A 11 -19.20 -32.28 4.58
CA GLU A 11 -18.62 -32.93 3.43
C GLU A 11 -17.72 -31.98 2.63
N ARG A 12 -16.50 -32.45 2.32
CA ARG A 12 -15.57 -31.80 1.41
C ARG A 12 -16.05 -32.01 -0.03
N LYS A 13 -16.59 -30.97 -0.66
CA LYS A 13 -16.75 -30.93 -2.13
C LYS A 13 -15.37 -30.67 -2.77
N GLN A 14 -14.85 -31.64 -3.49
CA GLN A 14 -13.72 -31.46 -4.40
C GLN A 14 -14.17 -30.70 -5.65
N PRO A 15 -13.43 -29.67 -6.11
CA PRO A 15 -13.60 -29.13 -7.44
C PRO A 15 -12.85 -29.99 -8.48
N LYS A 16 -13.58 -30.17 -9.58
CA LYS A 16 -13.33 -30.97 -10.78
C LYS A 16 -12.15 -30.39 -11.58
N GLU A 17 -11.13 -31.21 -11.83
CA GLU A 17 -10.14 -30.95 -12.88
C GLU A 17 -10.86 -31.02 -14.23
N GLU A 18 -10.83 -29.92 -14.99
CA GLU A 18 -11.25 -29.91 -16.38
C GLU A 18 -10.05 -29.49 -17.25
N ASP A 19 -9.54 -30.53 -17.88
CA ASP A 19 -8.58 -30.62 -18.97
C ASP A 19 -9.04 -29.80 -20.18
N SER A 20 -8.15 -28.99 -20.76
CA SER A 20 -8.28 -28.45 -22.12
C SER A 20 -6.94 -27.94 -22.63
N ALA A 21 -6.14 -28.88 -23.11
CA ALA A 21 -5.11 -28.64 -24.10
C ALA A 21 -5.72 -28.25 -25.45
N GLN A 22 -5.21 -27.19 -26.09
CA GLN A 22 -5.21 -26.95 -27.55
C GLN A 22 -4.29 -25.74 -27.83
N ARG A 23 -3.05 -25.96 -28.30
CA ARG A 23 -2.61 -25.87 -29.72
C ARG A 23 -3.17 -24.64 -30.45
N LEU A 24 -2.30 -23.72 -30.87
CA LEU A 24 -1.89 -23.58 -32.27
C LEU A 24 -0.79 -22.50 -32.43
N SER A 25 0.25 -22.92 -33.14
CA SER A 25 1.33 -22.14 -33.74
C SER A 25 0.81 -21.18 -34.80
N GLY A 26 1.27 -19.92 -34.73
CA GLY A 26 1.13 -18.89 -35.76
C GLY A 26 2.39 -18.03 -35.74
N ASP A 27 3.37 -18.48 -36.51
CA ASP A 27 4.57 -17.76 -36.94
C ASP A 27 4.18 -16.91 -38.14
N ASP A 28 4.28 -15.59 -38.02
CA ASP A 28 4.30 -14.67 -39.17
C ASP A 28 5.16 -13.46 -38.76
N GLY A 29 6.39 -13.47 -39.25
CA GLY A 29 7.37 -12.41 -39.05
C GLY A 29 6.90 -11.08 -39.65
N GLU A 30 6.79 -10.06 -38.80
CA GLU A 30 6.60 -8.67 -39.23
C GLU A 30 7.86 -7.85 -38.91
N ALA A 31 8.31 -7.12 -39.91
CA ALA A 31 9.61 -6.49 -40.02
C ALA A 31 9.88 -5.46 -38.91
N SER A 32 10.95 -5.71 -38.15
CA SER A 32 11.50 -4.80 -37.14
C SER A 32 12.07 -3.55 -37.80
N THR A 33 11.29 -2.47 -37.77
CA THR A 33 11.76 -1.12 -38.11
C THR A 33 12.55 -0.60 -36.91
N ILE A 34 13.88 -0.60 -37.05
CA ILE A 34 14.83 -0.15 -36.04
C ILE A 34 14.76 1.39 -36.02
N HIS A 35 14.00 1.96 -35.09
CA HIS A 35 14.02 3.39 -34.83
C HIS A 35 15.32 3.77 -34.11
N GLU A 36 16.17 4.48 -34.83
CA GLU A 36 17.40 5.10 -34.33
C GLU A 36 17.09 6.15 -33.23
N ASP A 37 17.86 6.04 -32.15
CA ASP A 37 18.44 7.15 -31.38
C ASP A 37 17.50 8.14 -30.68
N ALA A 38 16.57 7.63 -29.87
CA ALA A 38 16.16 8.39 -28.69
C ALA A 38 17.32 8.36 -27.67
N PRO A 39 17.84 9.52 -27.18
CA PRO A 39 18.91 9.51 -26.20
C PRO A 39 18.46 8.70 -24.99
N PHE A 40 19.23 7.66 -24.65
CA PHE A 40 19.12 6.92 -23.42
C PHE A 40 19.47 7.87 -22.27
N ILE A 41 18.53 8.75 -21.92
CA ILE A 41 18.61 9.57 -20.72
C ILE A 41 18.50 8.56 -19.60
N ALA A 42 19.66 8.07 -19.14
CA ALA A 42 19.77 7.22 -17.97
C ALA A 42 19.00 7.93 -16.86
N ALA A 43 17.87 7.33 -16.45
CA ALA A 43 16.99 7.93 -15.46
C ALA A 43 17.81 8.19 -14.20
N VAL A 44 18.15 9.46 -13.96
CA VAL A 44 18.89 9.87 -12.78
C VAL A 44 17.99 9.56 -11.59
N LYS A 45 18.30 8.47 -10.89
CA LYS A 45 17.50 8.01 -9.76
C LYS A 45 17.65 9.04 -8.65
N ALA A 46 16.54 9.66 -8.26
CA ALA A 46 16.53 10.64 -7.18
C ALA A 46 17.15 10.04 -5.89
N PRO A 47 17.89 10.83 -5.10
CA PRO A 47 18.50 10.36 -3.86
C PRO A 47 17.43 9.88 -2.88
N VAL A 48 17.75 8.80 -2.15
CA VAL A 48 16.88 8.20 -1.14
C VAL A 48 17.04 8.96 0.17
N LEU A 49 15.94 9.54 0.65
CA LEU A 49 15.90 10.33 1.89
C LEU A 49 15.65 9.45 3.12
N TYR A 50 14.86 8.39 2.95
CA TYR A 50 14.56 7.41 3.99
C TYR A 50 14.25 6.05 3.35
N ARG A 51 14.68 4.95 3.98
CA ARG A 51 14.33 3.60 3.56
C ARG A 51 14.38 2.63 4.74
N ASP A 52 13.37 1.79 4.83
CA ASP A 52 13.31 0.65 5.75
C ASP A 52 12.69 -0.58 5.04
N CYS A 53 12.25 -1.58 5.81
CA CYS A 53 11.64 -2.80 5.26
C CYS A 53 10.20 -2.61 4.76
N PHE A 54 9.54 -1.48 5.08
CA PHE A 54 8.15 -1.20 4.72
C PHE A 54 8.02 -0.11 3.67
N VAL A 55 8.93 0.87 3.63
CA VAL A 55 8.84 2.03 2.74
C VAL A 55 10.20 2.49 2.22
N SER A 56 10.16 3.25 1.11
CA SER A 56 11.27 4.05 0.63
C SER A 56 10.75 5.42 0.20
N LEU A 57 11.39 6.48 0.67
CA LEU A 57 11.07 7.86 0.36
C LEU A 57 12.23 8.49 -0.41
N THR A 58 11.88 9.15 -1.51
CA THR A 58 12.75 10.05 -2.28
C THR A 58 12.09 11.43 -2.34
N ALA A 59 12.77 12.42 -2.91
CA ALA A 59 12.14 13.73 -3.16
C ALA A 59 10.95 13.67 -4.13
N ALA A 60 10.88 12.65 -4.99
CA ALA A 60 9.87 12.56 -6.05
C ALA A 60 8.70 11.62 -5.69
N GLU A 61 9.00 10.49 -5.03
CA GLU A 61 8.02 9.46 -4.73
C GLU A 61 8.22 8.84 -3.34
N LEU A 62 7.10 8.48 -2.72
CA LEU A 62 7.00 7.53 -1.62
C LEU A 62 6.59 6.16 -2.19
N THR A 63 7.39 5.15 -1.92
CA THR A 63 7.05 3.75 -2.21
C THR A 63 6.68 3.04 -0.93
N ILE A 64 5.47 2.49 -0.87
CA ILE A 64 5.02 1.59 0.19
C ILE A 64 5.14 0.15 -0.31
N TYR A 65 5.94 -0.66 0.38
CA TYR A 65 6.12 -2.08 0.06
C TYR A 65 4.95 -2.91 0.59
N SER A 66 4.67 -4.02 -0.09
CA SER A 66 3.58 -4.95 0.28
C SER A 66 2.22 -4.26 0.45
N TYR A 67 1.93 -3.24 -0.36
CA TYR A 67 0.69 -2.47 -0.27
C TYR A 67 -0.55 -3.28 -0.68
N TYR A 68 -0.41 -4.17 -1.67
CA TYR A 68 -1.42 -5.18 -2.01
C TYR A 68 -0.81 -6.57 -1.89
N PHE A 69 -1.55 -7.49 -1.27
CA PHE A 69 -1.13 -8.88 -1.19
C PHE A 69 -1.37 -9.59 -2.54
N PRO A 70 -0.41 -10.39 -3.04
CA PRO A 70 0.93 -10.65 -2.49
C PRO A 70 2.03 -9.72 -3.07
N GLY A 71 2.67 -8.92 -2.21
CA GLY A 71 3.98 -8.30 -2.49
C GLY A 71 4.01 -7.10 -3.43
N PHE A 72 2.87 -6.58 -3.88
CA PHE A 72 2.84 -5.40 -4.75
C PHE A 72 3.24 -4.14 -3.98
N ARG A 73 3.91 -3.23 -4.68
CA ARG A 73 4.34 -1.94 -4.14
C ARG A 73 3.40 -0.86 -4.65
N ARG A 74 3.07 0.12 -3.81
CA ARG A 74 2.36 1.33 -4.22
C ARG A 74 3.35 2.48 -4.25
N LYS A 75 3.50 3.10 -5.42
CA LYS A 75 4.26 4.33 -5.61
C LYS A 75 3.28 5.50 -5.57
N ILE A 76 3.61 6.52 -4.79
CA ILE A 76 2.80 7.72 -4.62
C ILE A 76 3.73 8.90 -4.86
N PRO A 77 3.49 9.71 -5.91
CA PRO A 77 4.25 10.94 -6.12
C PRO A 77 4.10 11.86 -4.91
N VAL A 78 5.20 12.44 -4.43
CA VAL A 78 5.18 13.24 -3.20
C VAL A 78 4.28 14.47 -3.33
N HIS A 79 4.22 15.08 -4.51
CA HIS A 79 3.31 16.21 -4.78
C HIS A 79 1.81 15.87 -4.69
N GLN A 80 1.45 14.58 -4.67
CA GLN A 80 0.07 14.12 -4.45
C GLN A 80 -0.23 13.89 -2.96
N ILE A 81 0.77 13.87 -2.09
CA ILE A 81 0.58 13.69 -0.64
C ILE A 81 0.23 15.04 -0.04
N LEU A 82 -0.98 15.15 0.48
CA LEU A 82 -1.50 16.39 1.07
C LEU A 82 -1.07 16.54 2.53
N ARG A 83 -1.08 15.44 3.28
CA ARG A 83 -0.81 15.44 4.72
C ARG A 83 -0.33 14.06 5.16
N ALA A 84 0.51 14.04 6.19
CA ALA A 84 0.80 12.85 6.99
C ALA A 84 0.25 13.03 8.40
N ALA A 85 -0.20 11.94 9.02
CA ALA A 85 -0.70 11.92 10.39
C ALA A 85 -0.32 10.62 11.09
N THR A 86 -0.26 10.67 12.41
CA THR A 86 -0.16 9.49 13.25
C THR A 86 -1.55 8.94 13.58
N MET A 87 -1.63 7.68 13.98
CA MET A 87 -2.90 7.11 14.47
C MET A 87 -3.49 7.91 15.63
N ARG A 88 -2.65 8.38 16.55
CA ARG A 88 -3.07 9.18 17.70
C ARG A 88 -3.72 10.49 17.28
N GLU A 89 -3.15 11.18 16.30
CA GLU A 89 -3.71 12.44 15.75
C GLU A 89 -5.06 12.23 15.06
N LEU A 90 -5.31 11.02 14.55
CA LEU A 90 -6.58 10.63 13.93
C LEU A 90 -7.57 9.99 14.92
N GLY A 91 -7.22 9.88 16.20
CA GLY A 91 -8.05 9.17 17.20
C GLY A 91 -8.18 7.66 16.95
N LEU A 92 -7.26 7.07 16.16
CA LEU A 92 -7.26 5.64 15.84
C LEU A 92 -6.51 4.85 16.91
N ASN A 93 -7.12 3.75 17.34
CA ASN A 93 -6.52 2.73 18.21
C ASN A 93 -5.98 1.54 17.43
N TRP A 94 -5.11 0.72 18.05
CA TRP A 94 -4.42 -0.40 17.39
C TRP A 94 -5.35 -1.40 16.68
N TRP A 95 -6.55 -1.63 17.21
CA TRP A 95 -7.56 -2.52 16.61
C TRP A 95 -8.22 -1.95 15.34
N HIS A 96 -8.06 -0.66 15.06
CA HIS A 96 -8.47 -0.08 13.77
C HIS A 96 -7.50 -0.43 12.65
N THR A 97 -6.27 -0.86 12.99
CA THR A 97 -5.32 -1.33 12.00
C THR A 97 -5.63 -2.77 11.63
N LYS A 98 -5.52 -3.08 10.34
CA LYS A 98 -5.58 -4.46 9.85
C LYS A 98 -4.21 -4.87 9.37
N THR A 99 -3.94 -6.17 9.39
CA THR A 99 -2.73 -6.74 8.81
C THR A 99 -2.58 -6.34 7.35
N ASN A 100 -3.69 -6.27 6.59
CA ASN A 100 -3.76 -5.77 5.21
C ASN A 100 -5.21 -5.40 4.84
N GLY A 101 -5.38 -4.35 4.04
CA GLY A 101 -6.67 -3.90 3.52
C GLY A 101 -7.43 -2.95 4.45
N ILE A 102 -8.75 -2.87 4.25
CA ILE A 102 -9.64 -2.01 5.02
C ILE A 102 -9.78 -2.56 6.45
N GLY A 103 -9.49 -1.70 7.44
CA GLY A 103 -9.64 -2.00 8.87
C GLY A 103 -11.05 -1.75 9.39
N LEU A 104 -11.18 -1.58 10.71
CA LEU A 104 -12.46 -1.13 11.32
C LEU A 104 -12.77 0.33 10.98
N ASP A 105 -11.74 1.12 10.71
CA ASP A 105 -11.90 2.42 10.09
C ASP A 105 -12.04 2.24 8.57
N PRO A 106 -13.22 2.52 7.98
CA PRO A 106 -13.45 2.32 6.55
C PRO A 106 -12.73 3.35 5.69
N GLN A 107 -12.18 4.42 6.28
CA GLN A 107 -11.50 5.49 5.56
C GLN A 107 -10.01 5.22 5.34
N THR A 108 -9.43 4.14 5.89
CA THR A 108 -8.00 3.83 5.76
C THR A 108 -7.77 2.44 5.20
N TRP A 109 -7.03 2.39 4.09
CA TRP A 109 -6.45 1.15 3.58
C TRP A 109 -5.08 0.91 4.22
N TRP A 110 -4.90 -0.23 4.88
CA TRP A 110 -3.64 -0.62 5.51
C TRP A 110 -2.79 -1.49 4.58
N ALA A 111 -1.54 -1.08 4.36
CA ALA A 111 -0.53 -1.92 3.73
C ALA A 111 -0.23 -3.17 4.57
N LEU A 112 0.19 -4.24 3.89
CA LEU A 112 0.47 -5.51 4.53
C LEU A 112 1.69 -5.43 5.45
N ASP A 113 1.48 -5.71 6.73
CA ASP A 113 2.55 -5.83 7.73
C ASP A 113 2.38 -7.14 8.52
N TRP A 114 3.07 -8.19 8.06
CA TRP A 114 3.08 -9.48 8.73
C TRP A 114 3.75 -9.44 10.11
N ARG A 115 4.68 -8.50 10.33
CA ARG A 115 5.42 -8.38 11.59
C ARG A 115 4.57 -7.79 12.70
N ARG A 116 3.49 -7.07 12.35
CA ARG A 116 2.55 -6.44 13.29
C ARG A 116 1.92 -7.41 14.30
N ASN A 117 1.74 -8.68 13.92
CA ASN A 117 1.09 -9.67 14.77
C ASN A 117 2.08 -10.67 15.38
N VAL A 118 3.39 -10.45 15.25
CA VAL A 118 4.41 -11.34 15.81
C VAL A 118 4.61 -11.01 17.29
N PRO A 119 4.26 -11.92 18.23
CA PRO A 119 4.46 -11.67 19.66
C PRO A 119 5.94 -11.46 19.99
N GLY A 120 6.24 -10.50 20.87
CA GLY A 120 7.60 -10.21 21.34
C GLY A 120 8.43 -9.30 20.41
N LEU A 121 7.90 -8.93 19.24
CA LEU A 121 8.47 -7.83 18.44
C LEU A 121 7.91 -6.49 18.94
N GLU A 122 8.74 -5.46 18.96
CA GLU A 122 8.24 -4.11 19.20
C GLU A 122 7.21 -3.74 18.13
N PRO A 123 6.04 -3.19 18.52
CA PRO A 123 5.02 -2.80 17.57
C PRO A 123 5.57 -1.69 16.65
N HIS A 124 5.54 -1.94 15.35
CA HIS A 124 5.94 -0.94 14.35
C HIS A 124 5.09 0.33 14.47
N LYS A 125 5.71 1.47 14.17
CA LYS A 125 5.07 2.77 14.29
C LYS A 125 4.24 3.02 13.04
N HIS A 126 2.96 3.36 13.20
CA HIS A 126 2.06 3.61 12.08
C HIS A 126 2.10 5.06 11.61
N VAL A 127 2.00 5.23 10.29
CA VAL A 127 1.78 6.50 9.61
C VAL A 127 0.60 6.36 8.67
N VAL A 128 -0.21 7.41 8.60
CA VAL A 128 -1.34 7.53 7.67
C VAL A 128 -1.11 8.76 6.80
N ILE A 129 -1.22 8.61 5.49
CA ILE A 129 -1.13 9.73 4.55
C ILE A 129 -2.46 9.96 3.83
N PHE A 130 -2.68 11.22 3.48
CA PHE A 130 -3.80 11.70 2.68
C PHE A 130 -3.27 11.97 1.28
N VAL A 131 -3.85 11.33 0.27
CA VAL A 131 -3.43 11.45 -1.13
C VAL A 131 -4.53 12.19 -1.89
N ARG A 132 -4.14 13.16 -2.71
CA ARG A 132 -5.05 13.95 -3.56
C ARG A 132 -5.89 13.01 -4.43
N ASP A 133 -7.17 13.34 -4.57
CA ASP A 133 -8.16 12.61 -5.39
C ASP A 133 -8.35 11.13 -5.02
N GLU A 134 -7.85 10.68 -3.86
CA GLU A 134 -8.07 9.34 -3.34
C GLU A 134 -9.07 9.35 -2.18
N CYS A 135 -10.11 8.52 -2.26
CA CYS A 135 -11.17 8.45 -1.24
C CYS A 135 -10.71 7.82 0.09
N MET A 136 -9.71 6.94 0.03
CA MET A 136 -9.16 6.25 1.19
C MET A 136 -7.77 6.77 1.51
N ARG A 137 -7.52 7.00 2.79
CA ARG A 137 -6.19 7.24 3.38
C ARG A 137 -5.32 6.00 3.25
N LYS A 138 -3.99 6.19 3.21
CA LYS A 138 -3.04 5.07 3.13
C LYS A 138 -2.33 4.93 4.46
N GLY A 139 -2.62 3.84 5.17
CA GLY A 139 -1.96 3.47 6.42
C GLY A 139 -0.84 2.47 6.17
N PHE A 140 0.33 2.70 6.75
CA PHE A 140 1.47 1.77 6.65
C PHE A 140 2.36 1.85 7.90
N SER A 141 3.25 0.88 8.01
CA SER A 141 4.23 0.78 9.09
C SER A 141 5.55 1.44 8.69
N VAL A 142 6.29 1.98 9.66
CA VAL A 142 7.67 2.43 9.52
C VAL A 142 8.48 1.99 10.76
N GLU A 143 9.77 1.75 10.59
CA GLU A 143 10.67 1.39 11.70
C GLU A 143 10.96 2.62 12.59
N ASP A 144 11.29 3.76 12.00
CA ASP A 144 11.60 5.00 12.72
C ASP A 144 10.70 6.16 12.27
N ARG A 145 9.52 6.26 12.89
CA ARG A 145 8.52 7.31 12.60
C ARG A 145 9.06 8.75 12.73
N PRO A 146 9.75 9.15 13.83
CA PRO A 146 10.35 10.48 13.91
C PRO A 146 11.25 10.81 12.72
N ARG A 147 12.17 9.91 12.35
CA ARG A 147 13.07 10.11 11.22
C ARG A 147 12.34 10.16 9.88
N PHE A 148 11.36 9.27 9.69
CA PHE A 148 10.52 9.25 8.49
C PHE A 148 9.75 10.56 8.32
N LEU A 149 9.06 11.03 9.38
CA LEU A 149 8.28 12.27 9.33
C LEU A 149 9.19 13.49 9.14
N ALA A 150 10.37 13.53 9.77
CA ALA A 150 11.34 14.60 9.55
C ALA A 150 11.81 14.68 8.09
N ALA A 151 11.87 13.56 7.37
CA ALA A 151 12.20 13.52 5.94
C ALA A 151 11.01 13.84 5.03
N LEU A 152 9.78 13.43 5.40
CA LEU A 152 8.59 13.62 4.57
C LEU A 152 8.01 15.03 4.68
N LEU A 153 7.88 15.58 5.89
CA LEU A 153 7.16 16.84 6.13
C LEU A 153 7.70 18.04 5.31
N PRO A 154 9.02 18.23 5.13
CA PRO A 154 9.54 19.32 4.30
C PRO A 154 9.18 19.24 2.82
N LEU A 155 8.71 18.07 2.35
CA LEU A 155 8.32 17.85 0.96
C LEU A 155 6.82 18.04 0.71
N LEU A 156 6.02 18.21 1.77
CA LEU A 156 4.58 18.36 1.68
C LEU A 156 4.22 19.82 1.40
N PRO A 157 3.08 20.08 0.73
CA PRO A 157 2.58 21.44 0.57
C PRO A 157 2.29 22.08 1.95
N PRO A 158 2.34 23.42 2.05
CA PRO A 158 1.93 24.10 3.27
C PRO A 158 0.45 23.81 3.58
N ALA A 159 0.12 23.73 4.88
CA ALA A 159 -1.21 23.34 5.35
C ALA A 159 -2.35 24.23 4.81
N ASP A 160 -2.06 25.48 4.47
CA ASP A 160 -3.02 26.46 4.00
C ASP A 160 -3.55 26.18 2.58
N GLU A 161 -2.86 25.35 1.79
CA GLU A 161 -3.28 24.99 0.42
C GLU A 161 -4.19 23.76 0.37
N THR A 162 -4.47 23.14 1.52
CA THR A 162 -5.17 21.86 1.61
C THR A 162 -6.64 21.94 1.99
N GLU A 163 -7.24 23.13 2.10
CA GLU A 163 -8.71 23.20 2.24
C GLU A 163 -9.35 22.63 0.97
N PRO A 164 -10.04 21.48 1.06
CA PRO A 164 -10.88 21.06 -0.03
C PRO A 164 -12.01 22.08 -0.07
N THR A 165 -12.09 22.86 -1.14
CA THR A 165 -13.28 23.62 -1.49
C THR A 165 -14.42 22.62 -1.47
N ALA A 166 -15.09 22.52 -0.33
CA ALA A 166 -16.13 21.54 -0.11
C ALA A 166 -17.17 21.82 -1.17
N HIS A 167 -17.29 20.91 -2.14
CA HIS A 167 -18.40 20.90 -3.05
C HIS A 167 -19.65 20.77 -2.17
N ARG A 168 -20.28 21.92 -1.89
CA ARG A 168 -21.66 22.02 -1.45
C ARG A 168 -22.47 21.28 -2.49
N ALA A 169 -22.76 20.01 -2.23
CA ALA A 169 -23.83 19.32 -2.90
C ALA A 169 -25.12 19.99 -2.45
N THR A 170 -25.68 20.82 -3.33
CA THR A 170 -27.07 21.28 -3.31
C THR A 170 -28.03 20.15 -3.60
#